data_AF-A0A0F9ADQ4-F1
#
_entry.id   AF-A0A0F9ADQ4-F1
#
_cell.length_a   1.000
_cell.length_b   1.000
_cell.length_c   1.000
_cell.angle_alpha   90.00
_cell.angle_beta   90.00
_cell.angle_gamma   90.00
#
_symmetry.space_group_name_H-M   'P 1'
#
loop_
_entity.id
_entity.type
_entity.pdbx_description
1 polymer ?
#
loop_
_entity_poly.entity_id
_entity_poly.type
_entity_poly.pdbx_seq_one_letter_code
_entity_poly.pdbx_strand_id
1 'polypeptide(L)'
;MKIPFNRNTLGDEEIKAISDCIKSGWVVLGDKTAEFEEKFAEYVGAKYAVFVDSGTSALFLSLKWWFVDGDETVSVPSLTFTSTAEVVKHAGYK
;
A
#
# COMPACT_ATOMS: atom_id res chain seq x y z
N MET A 1 -7.30 28.90 -4.10
CA MET A 1 -8.33 28.39 -3.18
C MET A 1 -7.88 28.71 -1.76
N LYS A 2 -8.64 29.46 -0.95
CA LYS A 2 -8.19 29.90 0.40
C LYS A 2 -8.17 28.77 1.43
N ILE A 3 -8.94 27.70 1.21
CA ILE A 3 -8.93 26.48 2.02
C ILE A 3 -8.95 25.30 1.03
N PRO A 4 -7.88 24.49 0.95
CA PRO A 4 -7.84 23.33 0.05
C PRO A 4 -8.71 22.19 0.58
N PHE A 5 -9.23 21.34 -0.32
CA PHE A 5 -9.97 20.13 0.05
C PHE A 5 -9.07 19.10 0.76
N ASN A 6 -7.82 18.94 0.28
CA ASN A 6 -6.78 18.14 0.91
C ASN A 6 -5.42 18.82 0.69
N ARG A 7 -4.58 18.88 1.73
CA ARG A 7 -3.18 19.28 1.67
C ARG A 7 -2.38 18.29 2.53
N ASN A 8 -1.38 17.67 1.92
CA ASN A 8 -0.50 16.73 2.62
C ASN A 8 0.25 17.44 3.75
N THR A 9 0.39 16.77 4.88
CA THR A 9 1.26 17.19 5.98
C THR A 9 2.66 16.66 5.70
N LEU A 10 3.57 17.54 5.31
CA LEU A 10 4.98 17.25 5.05
C LEU A 10 5.83 18.32 5.75
N GLY A 11 6.89 17.90 6.44
CA GLY A 11 7.80 18.78 7.17
C GLY A 11 9.26 18.38 7.02
N ASP A 12 10.10 18.91 7.92
CA ASP A 12 11.55 18.70 7.87
C ASP A 12 11.94 17.22 8.08
N GLU A 13 11.11 16.45 8.78
CA GLU A 13 11.33 15.02 9.02
C GLU A 13 11.26 14.21 7.71
N GLU A 14 10.22 14.42 6.88
CA GLU A 14 10.12 13.76 5.58
C GLU A 14 11.24 14.20 4.63
N ILE A 15 11.59 15.49 4.62
CA ILE A 15 12.69 16.02 3.79
C ILE A 15 14.01 15.36 4.18
N LYS A 16 14.27 15.22 5.49
CA LYS A 16 15.46 14.54 6.00
C LYS A 16 15.47 13.07 5.61
N ALA A 17 14.35 12.34 5.79
CA ALA A 17 14.26 10.92 5.44
C ALA A 17 14.53 10.67 3.95
N ILE A 18 13.96 11.50 3.07
CA ILE A 18 14.20 11.43 1.62
C ILE A 18 15.67 11.76 1.31
N SER A 19 16.21 12.82 1.92
CA SER A 19 17.61 13.22 1.71
C SER A 19 18.61 12.15 2.14
N ASP A 20 18.35 11.50 3.29
CA ASP A 20 19.19 10.42 3.82
C ASP A 20 19.14 9.20 2.88
N CYS A 21 17.96 8.86 2.34
CA CYS A 21 17.79 7.82 1.33
C CYS A 21 18.58 8.13 0.04
N ILE A 22 18.45 9.33 -0.51
CA ILE A 22 19.20 9.73 -1.72
C ILE A 22 20.71 9.69 -1.48
N LYS A 23 21.19 10.21 -0.35
CA LYS A 23 22.62 10.23 0.01
C LYS A 23 23.20 8.84 0.24
N SER A 24 22.37 7.86 0.63
CA SER A 24 22.79 6.46 0.77
C SER A 24 23.18 5.80 -0.56
N GLY A 25 22.71 6.35 -1.68
CA GLY A 25 22.88 5.77 -3.02
C GLY A 25 21.94 4.60 -3.32
N TRP A 26 21.11 4.16 -2.35
CA TRP A 26 20.16 3.06 -2.52
C TRP A 26 18.72 3.60 -2.49
N VAL A 27 18.18 3.91 -3.67
CA VAL A 27 16.86 4.57 -3.83
C VAL A 27 15.72 3.63 -4.25
N VAL A 28 15.99 2.32 -4.20
CA VAL A 28 15.02 1.25 -4.48
C VAL A 28 14.73 0.47 -3.19
N LEU A 29 13.98 -0.63 -3.30
CA LEU A 29 13.69 -1.53 -2.17
C LEU A 29 14.98 -1.92 -1.43
N GLY A 30 15.03 -1.70 -0.12
CA GLY A 30 16.21 -1.93 0.72
C GLY A 30 15.92 -1.72 2.20
N ASP A 31 16.94 -1.36 2.97
CA ASP A 31 16.85 -1.25 4.44
C ASP A 31 15.71 -0.36 4.92
N LYS A 32 15.44 0.75 4.23
CA LYS A 32 14.33 1.66 4.56
C LYS A 32 12.95 1.02 4.36
N THR A 33 12.82 0.15 3.36
CA THR A 33 11.60 -0.63 3.15
C THR A 33 11.42 -1.66 4.24
N ALA A 34 12.48 -2.42 4.59
CA ALA A 34 12.42 -3.40 5.66
C ALA A 34 12.10 -2.76 7.02
N GLU A 35 12.72 -1.61 7.33
CA GLU A 35 12.42 -0.80 8.51
C GLU A 35 10.95 -0.36 8.55
N PHE A 36 10.39 0.05 7.39
CA PHE A 36 8.98 0.40 7.30
C PHE A 36 8.07 -0.81 7.52
N GLU A 37 8.36 -1.96 6.90
CA GLU A 37 7.56 -3.18 7.05
C GLU A 37 7.53 -3.67 8.50
N GLU A 38 8.67 -3.67 9.20
CA GLU A 38 8.73 -4.04 10.61
C GLU A 38 7.88 -3.12 11.49
N LYS A 39 8.08 -1.79 11.37
CA LYS A 39 7.32 -0.80 12.15
C LYS A 39 5.84 -0.82 11.81
N PHE A 40 5.49 -1.02 10.54
CA PHE A 40 4.10 -1.06 10.11
C PHE A 40 3.40 -2.32 10.61
N ALA A 41 4.06 -3.48 10.58
CA ALA A 41 3.54 -4.72 11.14
C ALA A 41 3.26 -4.56 12.65
N GLU A 42 4.19 -3.96 13.40
CA GLU A 42 4.00 -3.65 14.82
C GLU A 42 2.81 -2.69 15.02
N TYR A 43 2.74 -1.60 14.25
CA TYR A 43 1.70 -0.58 14.36
C TYR A 43 0.29 -1.14 14.14
N VAL A 44 0.12 -2.05 13.16
CA VAL A 44 -1.19 -2.66 12.86
C VAL A 44 -1.46 -3.96 13.64
N GLY A 45 -0.50 -4.43 14.43
CA GLY A 45 -0.61 -5.69 15.18
C GLY A 45 -0.58 -6.96 14.32
N ALA A 46 0.04 -6.90 13.13
CA ALA A 46 0.20 -8.05 12.24
C ALA A 46 1.53 -8.76 12.48
N LYS A 47 1.58 -10.06 12.15
CA LYS A 47 2.83 -10.83 12.20
C LYS A 47 3.84 -10.40 11.13
N TYR A 48 3.34 -9.97 9.98
CA TYR A 48 4.14 -9.55 8.82
C TYR A 48 3.45 -8.38 8.12
N ALA A 49 4.24 -7.52 7.46
CA ALA A 49 3.76 -6.53 6.51
C ALA A 49 4.63 -6.60 5.25
N VAL A 50 4.04 -6.24 4.10
CA VAL A 50 4.73 -6.19 2.81
C VAL A 50 4.46 -4.84 2.18
N PHE A 51 5.51 -4.10 1.86
CA PHE A 51 5.41 -2.81 1.18
C PHE A 51 5.13 -3.01 -0.32
N VAL A 52 4.22 -2.19 -0.84
CA VAL A 52 3.88 -2.12 -2.26
C VAL A 52 3.64 -0.67 -2.67
N ASP A 53 3.61 -0.42 -3.98
CA ASP A 53 3.50 0.92 -4.56
C ASP A 53 2.12 1.59 -4.39
N SER A 54 1.07 0.82 -4.09
CA SER A 54 -0.28 1.35 -3.91
C SER A 54 -1.20 0.41 -3.13
N GLY A 55 -2.29 0.96 -2.58
CA GLY A 55 -3.37 0.16 -1.99
C GLY A 55 -4.07 -0.76 -3.01
N THR A 56 -4.11 -0.37 -4.29
CA THR A 56 -4.63 -1.22 -5.36
C THR A 56 -3.78 -2.48 -5.55
N SER A 57 -2.45 -2.32 -5.59
CA SER A 57 -1.50 -3.45 -5.67
C SER A 57 -1.60 -4.35 -4.43
N ALA A 58 -1.76 -3.76 -3.25
CA ALA A 58 -1.94 -4.51 -2.01
C ALA A 58 -3.19 -5.40 -2.07
N LEU A 59 -4.33 -4.84 -2.49
CA LEU A 59 -5.58 -5.60 -2.63
C LEU A 59 -5.48 -6.67 -3.70
N PHE A 60 -4.90 -6.36 -4.87
CA PHE A 60 -4.72 -7.32 -5.95
C PHE A 60 -3.88 -8.53 -5.51
N LEU A 61 -2.72 -8.29 -4.89
CA LEU A 61 -1.86 -9.37 -4.39
C LEU A 61 -2.53 -10.16 -3.28
N SER A 62 -3.28 -9.50 -2.40
CA SER A 62 -4.03 -10.17 -1.33
C SER A 62 -5.07 -11.14 -1.90
N LEU A 63 -5.83 -10.74 -2.92
CA LEU A 63 -6.81 -11.61 -3.58
C LEU A 63 -6.14 -12.77 -4.32
N LYS A 64 -5.02 -12.52 -5.00
CA LYS A 64 -4.24 -13.57 -5.67
C LYS A 64 -3.66 -14.59 -4.69
N TRP A 65 -3.25 -14.13 -3.52
CA TRP A 65 -2.73 -14.99 -2.47
C TRP A 65 -3.82 -15.79 -1.76
N TRP A 66 -4.99 -15.19 -1.52
CA TRP A 66 -6.06 -15.85 -0.76
C TRP A 66 -6.84 -16.87 -1.60
N PHE A 67 -6.99 -16.62 -2.90
CA PHE A 67 -7.80 -17.45 -3.81
C PHE A 67 -6.95 -18.13 -4.88
N VAL A 68 -5.91 -18.85 -4.45
CA VAL A 68 -4.93 -19.49 -5.35
C VAL A 68 -5.59 -20.48 -6.31
N ASP A 69 -6.67 -21.14 -5.87
CA ASP A 69 -7.35 -22.20 -6.61
C ASP A 69 -8.35 -21.68 -7.67
N GLY A 70 -8.65 -20.37 -7.68
CA GLY A 70 -9.54 -19.74 -8.68
C GLY A 70 -11.05 -19.81 -8.37
N ASP A 71 -11.86 -19.18 -9.25
CA ASP A 71 -13.34 -19.21 -9.29
C ASP A 71 -14.12 -18.57 -8.13
N GLU A 72 -13.49 -17.66 -7.40
CA GLU A 72 -14.10 -17.04 -6.22
C GLU A 72 -14.98 -15.83 -6.55
N THR A 73 -16.04 -15.65 -5.76
CA THR A 73 -16.93 -14.47 -5.80
C THR A 73 -16.64 -13.56 -4.62
N VAL A 74 -16.25 -12.31 -4.87
CA VAL A 74 -15.83 -11.35 -3.86
C VAL A 74 -16.90 -10.28 -3.67
N SER A 75 -17.48 -10.24 -2.48
CA SER A 75 -18.44 -9.20 -2.12
C SER A 75 -17.73 -7.88 -1.83
N VAL A 76 -18.19 -6.79 -2.47
CA VAL A 76 -17.69 -5.44 -2.24
C VAL A 76 -18.84 -4.48 -1.94
N PRO A 77 -18.64 -3.43 -1.12
CA PRO A 77 -19.66 -2.42 -0.91
C PRO A 77 -19.98 -1.67 -2.20
N SER A 78 -21.26 -1.34 -2.43
CA SER A 78 -21.67 -0.53 -3.58
C SER A 78 -21.22 0.93 -3.48
N LEU A 79 -21.00 1.44 -2.27
CA LEU A 79 -20.49 2.78 -1.99
C LEU A 79 -19.06 2.69 -1.42
N THR A 80 -18.07 2.73 -2.31
CA THR A 80 -16.63 2.71 -1.99
C THR A 80 -15.84 3.37 -3.14
N PHE A 81 -14.52 3.48 -3.01
CA PHE A 81 -13.66 3.89 -4.12
C PHE A 81 -13.45 2.75 -5.12
N THR A 82 -13.37 3.09 -6.42
CA THR A 82 -13.41 2.15 -7.55
C THR A 82 -12.40 1.01 -7.46
N SER A 83 -11.21 1.29 -6.90
CA SER A 83 -10.14 0.30 -6.78
C SER A 83 -10.60 -0.97 -6.05
N THR A 84 -11.52 -0.85 -5.09
CA THR A 84 -12.06 -2.00 -4.34
C THR A 84 -12.73 -3.04 -5.23
N ALA A 85 -13.48 -2.60 -6.25
CA ALA A 85 -14.18 -3.49 -7.18
C ALA A 85 -13.31 -3.86 -8.38
N GLU A 86 -12.50 -2.93 -8.89
CA GLU A 86 -11.64 -3.16 -10.06
C GLU A 86 -10.62 -4.26 -9.81
N VAL A 87 -10.03 -4.33 -8.61
CA VAL A 87 -9.04 -5.37 -8.27
C VAL A 87 -9.62 -6.78 -8.30
N VAL A 88 -10.92 -6.96 -7.99
CA VAL A 88 -11.60 -8.27 -8.09
C VAL A 88 -11.57 -8.74 -9.53
N LYS A 89 -12.02 -7.89 -10.45
CA LYS A 89 -12.03 -8.17 -11.88
C LYS A 89 -10.63 -8.38 -12.45
N HIS A 90 -9.68 -7.50 -12.12
CA HIS A 90 -8.31 -7.60 -12.62
C HIS A 90 -7.60 -8.86 -12.10
N ALA A 91 -7.92 -9.28 -10.87
CA ALA A 91 -7.40 -10.53 -10.32
C ALA A 91 -8.09 -11.78 -10.90
N GLY A 92 -9.07 -11.63 -11.79
CA GLY A 92 -9.75 -12.74 -12.46
C GLY A 92 -10.89 -13.36 -11.67
N TYR A 93 -11.40 -12.65 -10.67
CA TYR A 93 -12.51 -13.09 -9.82
C TYR A 93 -13.80 -12.36 -10.19
N LYS A 94 -14.92 -12.84 -9.63
CA LYS A 94 -16.25 -12.28 -9.85
C LYS A 94 -16.67 -11.35 -8.72
#